data_AF-A0A0U0S8H0-F1
#
_entry.id   AF-A0A0U0S8H0-F1
#
_cell.length_a   1.000
_cell.length_b   1.000
_cell.length_c   1.000
_cell.angle_alpha   90.00
_cell.angle_beta   90.00
_cell.angle_gamma   90.00
#
_symmetry.space_group_name_H-M   'P 1'
#
loop_
_entity.id
_entity.type
_entity.pdbx_description
1 polymer ?
#
loop_
_entity_poly.entity_id
_entity_poly.type
_entity_poly.pdbx_seq_one_letter_code
_entity_poly.pdbx_strand_id
1 'polypeptide(L)'
;MAETSTTSGGLDSLLDPHGNIKTAMDKAAVTWNANQTYFVTNGTSTANKIVVQALTRPGDIVLIDRNCHKSHHYGLVLAGAYPMYLDAYPLPQYAIYGAVPLRTIKQALLDLEAAGQLHRVRMLLLTNCTFDGVVYNPRRVMEEVLAIKPDICFLWDEAWYAFATAVPWARQRTAMIAAERLEQMLSTAEYAEEYRNWCASMDGVDRSEWVDHRLLPDPNRARVRVYATHSTHKSLSALRQASMIHVRDQDFKALTRDAFGEAFLTHTSTSPNQQLLASLDLARRQVDIEGFELVRHVYNMALVFRHRVRKDRLISKWFRILDESDLVPDAFRSSTVSSYRQVRQGALADWNEAWRSDQFVLDPTRLTLFIGATGMNGYDFREKILMERFGIQINKTSINSVLLIFTIGVTWSSVHYLLDVLRRVAIDLDRSQKAASGADLALHRRHVEEITQDLPHLPDFSEFDLAFRPDDASSFGDMRSAFYAGYEEADREYVQIGLAGRRLAEGKTLVSTTFVVPYPPGFPVLVPGQLVSKEIIYFLAQLDVKEIHGYNPDLGLSVFTQAALARMEAARNAVATVGAALPAFEVPRDASALNGTVNGDSVLQGVAEDA
;
A
#
# COMPACT_ATOMS: atom_id res chain seq x y z
N MET A 1 -3.17 -38.12 0.65
CA MET A 1 -1.94 -37.86 -0.13
C MET A 1 -2.15 -36.53 -0.85
N ALA A 2 -1.49 -35.46 -0.42
CA ALA A 2 -1.59 -34.12 -1.03
C ALA A 2 -0.21 -33.53 -1.39
N GLU A 3 0.84 -34.35 -1.33
CA GLU A 3 2.18 -34.01 -1.80
C GLU A 3 2.49 -34.88 -3.01
N THR A 4 2.38 -34.29 -4.20
CA THR A 4 2.85 -34.88 -5.45
C THR A 4 3.50 -33.77 -6.27
N SER A 5 4.67 -34.04 -6.84
CA SER A 5 5.28 -33.18 -7.85
C SER A 5 4.55 -33.36 -9.20
N THR A 6 4.67 -32.38 -10.09
CA THR A 6 4.08 -32.35 -11.45
C THR A 6 4.35 -33.62 -12.26
N THR A 7 5.42 -34.34 -11.93
CA THR A 7 5.85 -35.60 -12.56
C THR A 7 4.91 -36.80 -12.32
N SER A 8 3.96 -36.73 -11.39
CA SER A 8 3.14 -37.89 -11.00
C SER A 8 1.83 -38.05 -11.80
N GLY A 9 1.48 -37.13 -12.69
CA GLY A 9 0.30 -37.22 -13.57
C GLY A 9 -1.03 -37.18 -12.80
N GLY A 10 -1.77 -36.07 -12.90
CA GLY A 10 -3.12 -35.94 -12.34
C GLY A 10 -3.41 -34.60 -11.64
N LEU A 11 -2.36 -33.86 -11.25
CA LEU A 11 -2.46 -32.48 -10.76
C LEU A 11 -1.63 -31.58 -11.68
N ASP A 12 -2.23 -30.47 -12.12
CA ASP A 12 -1.67 -29.47 -13.04
C ASP A 12 -0.39 -28.81 -12.47
N SER A 13 0.40 -28.16 -13.34
CA SER A 13 1.61 -27.45 -12.94
C SER A 13 1.29 -25.99 -12.65
N LEU A 14 1.71 -25.45 -11.49
CA LEU A 14 1.54 -24.02 -11.22
C LEU A 14 2.40 -23.14 -12.14
N LEU A 15 3.56 -23.65 -12.56
CA LEU A 15 4.51 -22.91 -13.39
C LEU A 15 4.09 -22.84 -14.85
N ASP A 16 3.26 -23.81 -15.29
CA ASP A 16 2.72 -23.88 -16.64
C ASP A 16 1.32 -24.53 -16.60
N PRO A 17 0.30 -23.78 -16.12
CA PRO A 17 -1.01 -24.35 -15.83
C PRO A 17 -1.85 -24.53 -17.10
N HIS A 18 -2.26 -25.78 -17.38
CA HIS A 18 -3.12 -26.14 -18.52
C HIS A 18 -4.43 -26.85 -18.12
N GLY A 19 -4.55 -27.26 -16.86
CA GLY A 19 -5.62 -28.12 -16.35
C GLY A 19 -6.43 -27.49 -15.21
N ASN A 20 -6.47 -28.16 -14.05
CA ASN A 20 -7.32 -27.76 -12.93
C ASN A 20 -6.87 -26.44 -12.28
N ILE A 21 -5.56 -26.16 -12.21
CA ILE A 21 -5.05 -24.88 -11.70
C ILE A 21 -5.43 -23.76 -12.66
N LYS A 22 -5.25 -23.96 -13.97
CA LYS A 22 -5.67 -22.98 -14.98
C LYS A 22 -7.16 -22.66 -14.89
N THR A 23 -7.98 -23.70 -14.76
CA THR A 23 -9.43 -23.54 -14.60
C THR A 23 -9.79 -22.76 -13.33
N ALA A 24 -9.08 -23.00 -12.22
CA ALA A 24 -9.28 -22.27 -10.97
C ALA A 24 -8.86 -20.78 -11.09
N MET A 25 -7.73 -20.52 -11.75
CA MET A 25 -7.26 -19.17 -12.06
C MET A 25 -8.23 -18.41 -12.98
N ASP A 26 -8.79 -19.07 -13.99
CA ASP A 26 -9.77 -18.46 -14.90
C ASP A 26 -11.08 -18.12 -14.17
N LYS A 27 -11.56 -19.02 -13.31
CA LYS A 27 -12.70 -18.71 -12.43
C LYS A 27 -12.38 -17.54 -11.50
N ALA A 28 -11.16 -17.48 -10.97
CA ALA A 28 -10.76 -16.37 -10.09
C ALA A 28 -10.74 -15.04 -10.85
N ALA A 29 -10.26 -15.03 -12.09
CA ALA A 29 -10.33 -13.85 -12.94
C ALA A 29 -11.78 -13.35 -13.10
N VAL A 30 -12.75 -14.25 -13.26
CA VAL A 30 -14.18 -13.89 -13.28
C VAL A 30 -14.65 -13.32 -11.94
N THR A 31 -14.37 -13.99 -10.82
CA THR A 31 -14.79 -13.57 -9.46
C THR A 31 -14.35 -12.13 -9.12
N TRP A 32 -13.11 -11.78 -9.47
CA TRP A 32 -12.53 -10.46 -9.18
C TRP A 32 -12.50 -9.51 -10.37
N ASN A 33 -13.18 -9.84 -11.47
CA ASN A 33 -13.28 -8.98 -12.67
C ASN A 33 -11.94 -8.61 -13.31
N ALA A 34 -10.99 -9.52 -13.26
CA ALA A 34 -9.68 -9.40 -13.90
C ALA A 34 -9.69 -10.04 -15.29
N ASN A 35 -8.75 -9.66 -16.15
CA ASN A 35 -8.52 -10.42 -17.40
C ASN A 35 -7.79 -11.73 -17.11
N GLN A 36 -6.87 -11.73 -16.14
CA GLN A 36 -6.09 -12.89 -15.71
C GLN A 36 -5.89 -12.85 -14.20
N THR A 37 -5.80 -14.03 -13.57
CA THR A 37 -5.44 -14.16 -12.16
C THR A 37 -4.34 -15.20 -11.99
N TYR A 38 -3.36 -14.89 -11.16
CA TYR A 38 -2.27 -15.80 -10.80
C TYR A 38 -2.35 -16.15 -9.32
N PHE A 39 -2.20 -17.43 -9.01
CA PHE A 39 -2.10 -17.93 -7.63
C PHE A 39 -0.65 -17.86 -7.16
N VAL A 40 -0.44 -17.30 -5.96
CA VAL A 40 0.88 -17.11 -5.36
C VAL A 40 0.89 -17.78 -3.98
N THR A 41 1.83 -18.71 -3.78
CA THR A 41 1.91 -19.55 -2.58
C THR A 41 2.82 -18.99 -1.49
N ASN A 42 3.47 -17.84 -1.73
CA ASN A 42 4.49 -17.27 -0.84
C ASN A 42 4.04 -15.91 -0.26
N GLY A 43 2.72 -15.71 -0.14
CA GLY A 43 2.07 -14.52 0.38
C GLY A 43 2.15 -13.32 -0.55
N THR A 44 1.34 -12.30 -0.24
CA THR A 44 1.27 -11.06 -1.05
C THR A 44 2.59 -10.30 -1.09
N SER A 45 3.46 -10.50 -0.09
CA SER A 45 4.84 -10.00 -0.14
C SER A 45 5.58 -10.43 -1.41
N THR A 46 5.30 -11.65 -1.89
CA THR A 46 5.85 -12.20 -3.13
C THR A 46 5.08 -11.69 -4.34
N ALA A 47 3.74 -11.65 -4.26
CA ALA A 47 2.89 -11.10 -5.31
C ALA A 47 3.31 -9.67 -5.71
N ASN A 48 3.58 -8.82 -4.72
CA ASN A 48 4.01 -7.44 -4.93
C ASN A 48 5.36 -7.38 -5.69
N LYS A 49 6.32 -8.22 -5.31
CA LYS A 49 7.64 -8.29 -5.97
C LYS A 49 7.52 -8.75 -7.43
N ILE A 50 6.67 -9.74 -7.69
CA ILE A 50 6.39 -10.21 -9.07
C ILE A 50 5.89 -9.05 -9.91
N VAL A 51 4.88 -8.31 -9.44
CA VAL A 51 4.31 -7.18 -10.20
C VAL A 51 5.33 -6.06 -10.40
N VAL A 52 6.06 -5.67 -9.36
CA VAL A 52 7.09 -4.62 -9.47
C VAL A 52 8.19 -5.03 -10.47
N GLN A 53 8.74 -6.25 -10.34
CA GLN A 53 9.78 -6.75 -11.25
C GLN A 53 9.27 -6.89 -12.70
N ALA A 54 8.03 -7.33 -12.90
CA ALA A 54 7.46 -7.49 -14.24
C ALA A 54 7.28 -6.16 -14.98
N LEU A 55 7.03 -5.09 -14.25
CA LEU A 55 6.59 -3.81 -14.82
C LEU A 55 7.67 -2.75 -14.88
N THR A 56 8.75 -2.89 -14.11
CA THR A 56 9.79 -1.87 -13.94
C THR A 56 11.16 -2.40 -14.35
N ARG A 57 12.05 -1.46 -14.67
CA ARG A 57 13.45 -1.69 -15.03
C ARG A 57 14.36 -0.80 -14.17
N PRO A 58 15.66 -1.10 -14.11
CA PRO A 58 16.61 -0.22 -13.46
C PRO A 58 16.51 1.22 -14.00
N GLY A 59 16.35 2.19 -13.11
CA GLY A 59 16.25 3.61 -13.46
C GLY A 59 14.83 4.14 -13.73
N ASP A 60 13.82 3.27 -13.81
CA ASP A 60 12.41 3.69 -13.86
C ASP A 60 12.01 4.38 -12.55
N ILE A 61 11.12 5.37 -12.63
CA ILE A 61 10.56 6.06 -11.46
C ILE A 61 9.24 5.40 -11.07
N VAL A 62 9.09 5.08 -9.78
CA VAL A 62 7.86 4.54 -9.19
C VAL A 62 7.35 5.47 -8.12
N LEU A 63 6.17 6.05 -8.35
CA LEU A 63 5.45 6.80 -7.33
C LEU A 63 4.83 5.81 -6.35
N ILE A 64 5.18 5.92 -5.07
CA ILE A 64 4.85 4.90 -4.07
C ILE A 64 4.31 5.52 -2.79
N ASP A 65 3.18 4.98 -2.30
CA ASP A 65 2.64 5.28 -0.97
C ASP A 65 3.69 4.98 0.12
N ARG A 66 4.07 6.00 0.90
CA ARG A 66 5.03 5.86 2.01
C ARG A 66 4.62 4.83 3.06
N ASN A 67 3.32 4.60 3.25
CA ASN A 67 2.79 3.69 4.26
C ASN A 67 2.56 2.28 3.70
N CYS A 68 3.09 2.00 2.50
CA CYS A 68 2.96 0.70 1.88
C CYS A 68 3.77 -0.37 2.65
N HIS A 69 3.42 -1.63 2.41
CA HIS A 69 4.09 -2.74 3.07
C HIS A 69 5.54 -2.89 2.58
N LYS A 70 6.45 -3.27 3.51
CA LYS A 70 7.90 -3.42 3.26
C LYS A 70 8.28 -4.22 1.99
N SER A 71 7.41 -5.13 1.55
CA SER A 71 7.64 -5.94 0.34
C SER A 71 7.75 -5.14 -0.95
N HIS A 72 7.06 -4.00 -1.06
CA HIS A 72 7.16 -3.14 -2.24
C HIS A 72 8.55 -2.54 -2.36
N HIS A 73 9.10 -2.05 -1.24
CA HIS A 73 10.46 -1.51 -1.21
C HIS A 73 11.49 -2.57 -1.60
N TYR A 74 11.36 -3.81 -1.10
CA TYR A 74 12.21 -4.91 -1.57
C TYR A 74 12.03 -5.21 -3.06
N GLY A 75 10.80 -5.14 -3.59
CA GLY A 75 10.55 -5.24 -5.02
C GLY A 75 11.32 -4.18 -5.82
N LEU A 76 11.31 -2.93 -5.35
CA LEU A 76 12.03 -1.82 -5.97
C LEU A 76 13.56 -2.00 -5.89
N VAL A 77 14.09 -2.45 -4.75
CA VAL A 77 15.52 -2.82 -4.62
C VAL A 77 15.90 -3.87 -5.66
N LEU A 78 15.12 -4.95 -5.75
CA LEU A 78 15.40 -6.05 -6.66
C LEU A 78 15.30 -5.64 -8.14
N ALA A 79 14.32 -4.79 -8.48
CA ALA A 79 14.14 -4.28 -9.84
C ALA A 79 15.11 -3.14 -10.20
N GLY A 80 15.70 -2.45 -9.22
CA GLY A 80 16.53 -1.26 -9.43
C GLY A 80 15.75 0.00 -9.82
N ALA A 81 14.44 0.02 -9.54
CA ALA A 81 13.60 1.17 -9.78
C ALA A 81 13.73 2.20 -8.65
N TYR A 82 13.58 3.48 -8.97
CA TYR A 82 13.73 4.59 -8.05
C TYR A 82 12.39 4.96 -7.40
N PRO A 83 12.21 4.74 -6.09
CA PRO A 83 11.03 5.23 -5.39
C PRO A 83 11.00 6.76 -5.32
N MET A 84 9.86 7.33 -5.71
CA MET A 84 9.41 8.65 -5.30
C MET A 84 8.28 8.46 -4.28
N TYR A 85 8.55 8.77 -3.01
CA TYR A 85 7.57 8.59 -1.95
C TYR A 85 6.49 9.67 -2.01
N LEU A 86 5.24 9.26 -1.82
CA LEU A 86 4.09 10.13 -1.76
C LEU A 86 3.55 10.17 -0.33
N ASP A 87 3.48 11.36 0.25
CA ASP A 87 3.01 11.52 1.63
C ASP A 87 1.49 11.36 1.76
N ALA A 88 1.09 10.65 2.81
CA ALA A 88 -0.29 10.50 3.22
C ALA A 88 -0.65 11.62 4.21
N TYR A 89 -1.93 12.02 4.25
CA TYR A 89 -2.34 13.04 5.22
C TYR A 89 -2.18 12.51 6.67
N PRO A 90 -1.61 13.31 7.59
CA PRO A 90 -1.44 12.90 8.98
C PRO A 90 -2.76 13.04 9.77
N LEU A 91 -2.93 12.21 10.79
CA LEU A 91 -3.97 12.33 11.82
C LEU A 91 -3.29 12.37 13.20
N PRO A 92 -2.68 13.51 13.58
CA PRO A 92 -1.82 13.60 14.77
C PRO A 92 -2.52 13.15 16.05
N GLN A 93 -3.80 13.50 16.21
CA GLN A 93 -4.62 13.15 17.38
C GLN A 93 -4.74 11.63 17.64
N TYR A 94 -4.48 10.80 16.63
CA TYR A 94 -4.56 9.34 16.72
C TYR A 94 -3.21 8.65 16.46
N ALA A 95 -2.16 9.41 16.18
CA ALA A 95 -0.86 8.91 15.70
C ALA A 95 -1.02 7.91 14.54
N ILE A 96 -1.88 8.26 13.57
CA ILE A 96 -2.20 7.45 12.38
C ILE A 96 -1.92 8.28 11.12
N TYR A 97 -1.48 7.63 10.05
CA TYR A 97 -1.52 8.21 8.71
C TYR A 97 -2.77 7.74 7.96
N GLY A 98 -3.39 8.66 7.22
CA GLY A 98 -4.48 8.35 6.33
C GLY A 98 -4.02 7.75 5.01
N ALA A 99 -4.50 8.33 3.92
CA ALA A 99 -4.20 7.94 2.55
C ALA A 99 -3.47 9.07 1.80
N VAL A 100 -2.89 8.75 0.64
CA VAL A 100 -2.22 9.72 -0.24
C VAL A 100 -3.27 10.52 -1.01
N PRO A 101 -3.39 11.85 -0.80
CA PRO A 101 -4.35 12.68 -1.53
C PRO A 101 -4.07 12.69 -3.04
N LEU A 102 -5.14 12.75 -3.84
CA LEU A 102 -4.98 12.87 -5.32
C LEU A 102 -4.22 14.13 -5.73
N ARG A 103 -4.35 15.21 -4.94
CA ARG A 103 -3.59 16.44 -5.15
C ARG A 103 -2.07 16.18 -5.09
N THR A 104 -1.62 15.40 -4.10
CA THR A 104 -0.21 15.00 -3.94
C THR A 104 0.28 14.19 -5.13
N ILE A 105 -0.54 13.23 -5.61
CA ILE A 105 -0.20 12.41 -6.78
C ILE A 105 -0.07 13.28 -8.04
N LYS A 106 -1.04 14.18 -8.28
CA LYS A 106 -1.01 15.07 -9.45
C LYS A 106 0.19 16.01 -9.40
N GLN A 107 0.47 16.61 -8.23
CA GLN A 107 1.62 17.48 -8.06
C GLN A 107 2.91 16.75 -8.41
N ALA A 108 3.14 15.55 -7.87
CA ALA A 108 4.33 14.76 -8.17
C ALA A 108 4.50 14.46 -9.67
N LEU A 109 3.40 14.15 -10.37
CA LEU A 109 3.45 13.90 -11.82
C LEU A 109 3.74 15.19 -12.62
N LEU A 110 3.13 16.32 -12.24
CA LEU A 110 3.34 17.61 -12.88
C LEU A 110 4.77 18.13 -12.64
N ASP A 111 5.31 17.93 -11.43
CA ASP A 111 6.70 18.29 -11.10
C ASP A 111 7.69 17.48 -11.95
N LEU A 112 7.45 16.16 -12.10
CA LEU A 112 8.25 15.31 -12.98
C LEU A 112 8.08 15.66 -14.46
N GLU A 113 6.91 16.13 -14.88
CA GLU A 113 6.67 16.65 -16.23
C GLU A 113 7.47 17.93 -16.49
N ALA A 114 7.41 18.88 -15.57
CA ALA A 114 8.19 20.11 -15.63
C ALA A 114 9.71 19.84 -15.63
N ALA A 115 10.16 18.80 -14.92
CA ALA A 115 11.54 18.34 -14.93
C ALA A 115 11.92 17.51 -16.17
N GLY A 116 11.00 17.25 -17.10
CA GLY A 116 11.25 16.41 -18.29
C GLY A 116 11.42 14.91 -17.99
N GLN A 117 11.11 14.47 -16.77
CA GLN A 117 11.31 13.11 -16.27
C GLN A 117 10.04 12.26 -16.28
N LEU A 118 8.88 12.82 -16.66
CA LEU A 118 7.61 12.10 -16.73
C LEU A 118 7.69 10.81 -17.56
N HIS A 119 8.51 10.78 -18.62
CA HIS A 119 8.71 9.61 -19.47
C HIS A 119 9.37 8.41 -18.75
N ARG A 120 10.03 8.64 -17.61
CA ARG A 120 10.63 7.61 -16.75
C ARG A 120 9.64 7.06 -15.72
N VAL A 121 8.50 7.73 -15.52
CA VAL A 121 7.47 7.28 -14.58
C VAL A 121 6.77 6.05 -15.16
N ARG A 122 6.92 4.93 -14.46
CA ARG A 122 6.41 3.65 -14.92
C ARG A 122 5.19 3.17 -14.14
N MET A 123 5.14 3.45 -12.84
CA MET A 123 4.12 2.88 -11.96
C MET A 123 3.69 3.87 -10.87
N LEU A 124 2.40 3.85 -10.55
CA LEU A 124 1.82 4.36 -9.31
C LEU A 124 1.39 3.19 -8.43
N LEU A 125 1.88 3.16 -7.20
CA LEU A 125 1.67 2.09 -6.23
C LEU A 125 0.98 2.62 -4.97
N LEU A 126 -0.24 2.17 -4.70
CA LEU A 126 -1.06 2.62 -3.57
C LEU A 126 -1.65 1.44 -2.79
N THR A 127 -1.85 1.61 -1.49
CA THR A 127 -2.43 0.59 -0.60
C THR A 127 -3.94 0.82 -0.44
N ASN A 128 -4.79 -0.12 -0.90
CA ASN A 128 -6.25 0.04 -0.86
C ASN A 128 -6.99 -1.20 -0.30
N CYS A 129 -7.67 -1.14 0.84
CA CYS A 129 -7.70 -0.06 1.81
C CYS A 129 -6.41 0.02 2.64
N THR A 130 -6.18 1.16 3.28
CA THR A 130 -5.13 1.30 4.29
C THR A 130 -5.40 0.36 5.48
N PHE A 131 -4.40 0.16 6.33
CA PHE A 131 -4.53 -0.75 7.48
C PHE A 131 -5.69 -0.35 8.41
N ASP A 132 -5.89 0.95 8.63
CA ASP A 132 -6.97 1.52 9.45
C ASP A 132 -8.31 1.65 8.69
N GLY A 133 -8.38 1.19 7.45
CA GLY A 133 -9.61 1.05 6.68
C GLY A 133 -9.98 2.23 5.80
N VAL A 134 -9.07 3.16 5.51
CA VAL A 134 -9.33 4.22 4.53
C VAL A 134 -9.29 3.60 3.13
N VAL A 135 -10.39 3.72 2.40
CA VAL A 135 -10.59 3.17 1.05
C VAL A 135 -10.52 4.31 0.04
N TYR A 136 -9.68 4.16 -0.98
CA TYR A 136 -9.56 5.12 -2.08
C TYR A 136 -10.82 5.15 -2.95
N ASN A 137 -10.89 6.10 -3.87
CA ASN A 137 -11.73 6.01 -5.06
C ASN A 137 -10.83 5.64 -6.26
N PRO A 138 -10.55 4.34 -6.52
CA PRO A 138 -9.57 3.95 -7.52
C PRO A 138 -9.91 4.46 -8.92
N ARG A 139 -11.20 4.52 -9.28
CA ARG A 139 -11.63 5.04 -10.58
C ARG A 139 -11.19 6.48 -10.76
N ARG A 140 -11.52 7.35 -9.79
CA ARG A 140 -11.14 8.77 -9.81
C ARG A 140 -9.63 8.97 -9.82
N VAL A 141 -8.90 8.19 -9.04
CA VAL A 141 -7.43 8.25 -9.02
C VAL A 141 -6.86 7.88 -10.39
N MET A 142 -7.27 6.75 -10.96
CA MET A 142 -6.77 6.29 -12.26
C MET A 142 -7.13 7.26 -13.39
N GLU A 143 -8.35 7.79 -13.39
CA GLU A 143 -8.83 8.76 -14.38
C GLU A 143 -7.97 10.03 -14.39
N GLU A 144 -7.84 10.72 -13.25
CA GLU A 144 -7.09 11.99 -13.20
C GLU A 144 -5.58 11.79 -13.39
N VAL A 145 -5.03 10.63 -13.02
CA VAL A 145 -3.62 10.28 -13.26
C VAL A 145 -3.36 10.01 -14.74
N LEU A 146 -4.25 9.28 -15.43
CA LEU A 146 -4.11 9.00 -16.86
C LEU A 146 -4.24 10.26 -17.72
N ALA A 147 -4.87 11.33 -17.21
CA ALA A 147 -4.90 12.63 -17.86
C ALA A 147 -3.52 13.31 -17.93
N ILE A 148 -2.63 13.00 -16.98
CA ILE A 148 -1.25 13.53 -16.95
C ILE A 148 -0.29 12.52 -17.59
N LYS A 149 -0.38 11.24 -17.22
CA LYS A 149 0.48 10.15 -17.74
C LYS A 149 -0.36 8.99 -18.31
N PRO A 150 -0.67 9.01 -19.63
CA PRO A 150 -1.64 8.09 -20.24
C PRO A 150 -1.26 6.60 -20.25
N ASP A 151 -0.01 6.25 -20.03
CA ASP A 151 0.54 4.89 -20.16
C ASP A 151 1.09 4.31 -18.84
N ILE A 152 0.89 5.00 -17.71
CA ILE A 152 1.33 4.55 -16.39
C ILE A 152 0.63 3.25 -15.96
N CYS A 153 1.35 2.37 -15.27
CA CYS A 153 0.77 1.20 -14.62
C CYS A 153 0.29 1.53 -13.20
N PHE A 154 -0.84 0.97 -12.79
CA PHE A 154 -1.34 1.06 -11.42
C PHE A 154 -1.15 -0.27 -10.70
N LEU A 155 -0.49 -0.25 -9.55
CA LEU A 155 -0.48 -1.37 -8.61
C LEU A 155 -1.27 -0.97 -7.36
N TRP A 156 -2.45 -1.58 -7.21
CA TRP A 156 -3.26 -1.47 -6.01
C TRP A 156 -2.96 -2.64 -5.07
N ASP A 157 -2.27 -2.38 -3.97
CA ASP A 157 -2.10 -3.38 -2.91
C ASP A 157 -3.40 -3.50 -2.12
N GLU A 158 -4.20 -4.48 -2.51
CA GLU A 158 -5.48 -4.81 -1.89
C GLU A 158 -5.38 -6.01 -0.94
N ALA A 159 -4.24 -6.18 -0.27
CA ALA A 159 -3.97 -7.30 0.62
C ALA A 159 -5.08 -7.56 1.65
N TRP A 160 -5.72 -6.50 2.14
CA TRP A 160 -6.76 -6.56 3.16
C TRP A 160 -8.19 -6.44 2.61
N TYR A 161 -8.37 -6.31 1.29
CA TYR A 161 -9.63 -5.86 0.69
C TYR A 161 -10.27 -6.86 -0.30
N ALA A 162 -9.76 -8.09 -0.38
CA ALA A 162 -10.20 -9.09 -1.35
C ALA A 162 -11.70 -9.43 -1.29
N PHE A 163 -12.33 -9.36 -0.10
CA PHE A 163 -13.75 -9.66 0.07
C PHE A 163 -14.67 -8.57 -0.52
N ALA A 164 -14.16 -7.34 -0.75
CA ALA A 164 -14.97 -6.19 -1.09
C ALA A 164 -15.72 -6.34 -2.42
N THR A 165 -15.20 -7.16 -3.33
CA THR A 165 -15.87 -7.51 -4.61
C THR A 165 -17.27 -8.12 -4.39
N ALA A 166 -17.49 -8.78 -3.25
CA ALA A 166 -18.70 -9.54 -3.00
C ALA A 166 -19.95 -8.69 -2.73
N VAL A 167 -19.80 -7.38 -2.43
CA VAL A 167 -20.93 -6.49 -2.10
C VAL A 167 -20.97 -5.23 -2.99
N PRO A 168 -22.15 -4.81 -3.48
CA PRO A 168 -22.28 -3.72 -4.47
C PRO A 168 -21.68 -2.38 -4.04
N TRP A 169 -21.82 -2.01 -2.76
CA TRP A 169 -21.35 -0.73 -2.25
C TRP A 169 -19.83 -0.65 -2.17
N ALA A 170 -19.15 -1.76 -1.84
CA ALA A 170 -17.69 -1.80 -1.71
C ALA A 170 -17.00 -2.18 -3.03
N ARG A 171 -17.60 -3.06 -3.84
CA ARG A 171 -16.99 -3.54 -5.10
C ARG A 171 -16.65 -2.41 -6.07
N GLN A 172 -17.38 -1.30 -6.04
CA GLN A 172 -17.08 -0.15 -6.90
C GLN A 172 -15.75 0.53 -6.57
N ARG A 173 -15.19 0.28 -5.38
CA ARG A 173 -13.90 0.79 -4.90
C ARG A 173 -12.81 -0.28 -4.89
N THR A 174 -12.99 -1.39 -5.60
CA THR A 174 -11.90 -2.33 -5.90
C THR A 174 -11.22 -1.94 -7.21
N ALA A 175 -9.93 -2.20 -7.30
CA ALA A 175 -9.10 -1.84 -8.46
C ALA A 175 -9.64 -2.41 -9.77
N MET A 176 -9.99 -3.70 -9.81
CA MET A 176 -10.40 -4.39 -11.04
C MET A 176 -11.77 -3.93 -11.57
N ILE A 177 -12.73 -3.66 -10.68
CA ILE A 177 -14.04 -3.11 -11.07
C ILE A 177 -13.90 -1.65 -11.51
N ALA A 178 -13.09 -0.86 -10.81
CA ALA A 178 -12.82 0.51 -11.20
C ALA A 178 -12.14 0.60 -12.57
N ALA A 179 -11.20 -0.32 -12.86
CA ALA A 179 -10.49 -0.41 -14.13
C ALA A 179 -11.45 -0.77 -15.28
N GLU A 180 -12.31 -1.78 -15.12
CA GLU A 180 -13.34 -2.11 -16.12
C GLU A 180 -14.25 -0.92 -16.41
N ARG A 181 -14.77 -0.26 -15.37
CA ARG A 181 -15.66 0.89 -15.54
C ARG A 181 -14.97 2.04 -16.27
N LEU A 182 -13.68 2.24 -16.01
CA LEU A 182 -12.87 3.24 -16.69
C LEU A 182 -12.66 2.88 -18.17
N GLU A 183 -12.33 1.63 -18.49
CA GLU A 183 -12.24 1.14 -19.88
C GLU A 183 -13.55 1.30 -20.65
N GLN A 184 -14.67 0.94 -20.02
CA GLN A 184 -16.00 1.09 -20.61
C GLN A 184 -16.37 2.56 -20.80
N MET A 185 -16.04 3.44 -19.84
CA MET A 185 -16.27 4.87 -19.97
C MET A 185 -15.46 5.45 -21.13
N LEU A 186 -14.17 5.13 -21.23
CA LEU A 186 -13.28 5.67 -22.26
C LEU A 186 -13.68 5.27 -23.68
N SER A 187 -14.41 4.17 -23.86
CA SER A 187 -14.82 3.66 -25.17
C SER A 187 -16.15 4.24 -25.68
N THR A 188 -16.86 5.05 -24.89
CA THR A 188 -18.18 5.57 -25.28
C THR A 188 -18.09 6.88 -26.07
N ALA A 189 -19.06 7.09 -26.96
CA ALA A 189 -19.15 8.34 -27.73
C ALA A 189 -19.50 9.53 -26.83
N GLU A 190 -20.32 9.29 -25.80
CA GLU A 190 -20.72 10.26 -24.79
C GLU A 190 -19.49 10.80 -24.03
N TYR A 191 -18.57 9.93 -23.64
CA TYR A 191 -17.34 10.36 -22.97
C TYR A 191 -16.41 11.13 -23.92
N ALA A 192 -16.32 10.73 -25.18
CA ALA A 192 -15.53 11.49 -26.16
C ALA A 192 -16.06 12.91 -26.34
N GLU A 193 -17.37 13.13 -26.23
CA GLU A 193 -17.98 14.47 -26.21
C GLU A 193 -17.70 15.23 -24.92
N GLU A 194 -17.84 14.58 -23.77
CA GLU A 194 -17.48 15.14 -22.46
C GLU A 194 -16.02 15.61 -22.43
N TYR A 195 -15.10 14.80 -22.94
CA TYR A 195 -13.68 15.12 -23.04
C TYR A 195 -13.43 16.35 -23.92
N ARG A 196 -14.11 16.47 -25.08
CA ARG A 196 -13.98 17.67 -25.94
C ARG A 196 -14.45 18.93 -25.23
N ASN A 197 -15.57 18.85 -24.50
CA ASN A 197 -16.07 19.98 -23.71
C ASN A 197 -15.13 20.35 -22.57
N TRP A 198 -14.55 19.34 -21.91
CA TRP A 198 -13.55 19.55 -20.87
C TRP A 198 -12.27 20.20 -21.43
N CYS A 199 -11.76 19.75 -22.58
CA CYS A 199 -10.63 20.40 -23.26
C CYS A 199 -10.90 21.87 -23.53
N ALA A 200 -12.10 22.21 -24.03
CA ALA A 200 -12.49 23.61 -24.24
C ALA A 200 -12.54 24.41 -22.93
N SER A 201 -12.97 23.79 -21.82
CA SER A 201 -13.00 24.44 -20.50
C SER A 201 -11.62 24.62 -19.86
N MET A 202 -10.63 23.84 -20.29
CA MET A 202 -9.24 23.91 -19.83
C MET A 202 -8.36 24.74 -20.77
N ASP A 203 -8.92 25.31 -21.85
CA ASP A 203 -8.18 26.17 -22.76
C ASP A 203 -7.66 27.41 -22.04
N GLY A 204 -6.35 27.69 -22.17
CA GLY A 204 -5.66 28.76 -21.47
C GLY A 204 -5.35 28.52 -19.98
N VAL A 205 -5.75 27.38 -19.39
CA VAL A 205 -5.35 27.02 -18.01
C VAL A 205 -3.92 26.50 -18.00
N ASP A 206 -3.04 27.16 -17.24
CA ASP A 206 -1.63 26.77 -17.16
C ASP A 206 -1.47 25.36 -16.59
N ARG A 207 -0.46 24.63 -17.07
CA ARG A 207 -0.20 23.25 -16.67
C ARG A 207 0.05 23.10 -15.16
N SER A 208 0.64 24.11 -14.53
CA SER A 208 0.87 24.13 -13.07
C SER A 208 -0.42 24.20 -12.26
N GLU A 209 -1.51 24.73 -12.84
CA GLU A 209 -2.81 24.85 -12.18
C GLU A 209 -3.62 23.54 -12.23
N TRP A 210 -3.24 22.56 -13.06
CA TRP A 210 -3.96 21.29 -13.22
C TRP A 210 -4.11 20.49 -11.91
N VAL A 211 -3.23 20.75 -10.94
CA VAL A 211 -3.29 20.15 -9.60
C VAL A 211 -4.60 20.45 -8.87
N ASP A 212 -5.22 21.60 -9.12
CA ASP A 212 -6.45 22.04 -8.44
C ASP A 212 -7.73 21.81 -9.27
N HIS A 213 -7.60 21.29 -10.50
CA HIS A 213 -8.72 21.02 -11.42
C HIS A 213 -9.08 19.53 -11.50
N ARG A 214 -10.34 19.22 -11.83
CA ARG A 214 -10.74 17.87 -12.23
C ARG A 214 -10.17 17.59 -13.62
N LEU A 215 -9.40 16.50 -13.76
CA LEU A 215 -8.77 16.13 -15.02
C LEU A 215 -9.49 14.94 -15.68
N LEU A 216 -9.65 15.00 -17.01
CA LEU A 216 -10.21 13.90 -17.80
C LEU A 216 -9.14 13.34 -18.74
N PRO A 217 -8.94 12.01 -18.79
CA PRO A 217 -7.99 11.39 -19.70
C PRO A 217 -8.43 11.45 -21.17
N ASP A 218 -7.46 11.60 -22.07
CA ASP A 218 -7.72 11.47 -23.52
C ASP A 218 -8.13 10.02 -23.85
N PRO A 219 -9.36 9.79 -24.36
CA PRO A 219 -9.86 8.44 -24.65
C PRO A 219 -9.04 7.70 -25.72
N ASN A 220 -8.29 8.41 -26.59
CA ASN A 220 -7.48 7.80 -27.64
C ASN A 220 -6.07 7.43 -27.16
N ARG A 221 -5.59 8.06 -26.08
CA ARG A 221 -4.21 7.87 -25.58
C ARG A 221 -4.15 7.08 -24.29
N ALA A 222 -5.17 7.18 -23.44
CA ALA A 222 -5.20 6.53 -22.15
C ALA A 222 -5.21 5.00 -22.30
N ARG A 223 -4.29 4.35 -21.58
CA ARG A 223 -4.18 2.89 -21.47
C ARG A 223 -4.45 2.49 -20.03
N VAL A 224 -5.52 1.73 -19.80
CA VAL A 224 -5.87 1.21 -18.49
C VAL A 224 -5.03 -0.04 -18.22
N ARG A 225 -4.02 0.12 -17.34
CA ARG A 225 -3.02 -0.90 -17.02
C ARG A 225 -2.95 -1.12 -15.52
N VAL A 226 -3.75 -2.03 -15.01
CA VAL A 226 -4.06 -2.14 -13.58
C VAL A 226 -3.76 -3.54 -13.05
N TYR A 227 -3.11 -3.57 -11.89
CA TYR A 227 -2.72 -4.77 -11.17
C TYR A 227 -3.23 -4.65 -9.74
N ALA A 228 -3.77 -5.73 -9.19
CA ALA A 228 -4.15 -5.81 -7.79
C ALA A 228 -3.59 -7.07 -7.13
N THR A 229 -3.18 -6.94 -5.88
CA THR A 229 -2.59 -8.04 -5.13
C THR A 229 -3.36 -8.31 -3.85
N HIS A 230 -3.84 -9.54 -3.65
CA HIS A 230 -4.67 -9.91 -2.51
C HIS A 230 -3.93 -10.86 -1.57
N SER A 231 -4.06 -10.65 -0.25
CA SER A 231 -3.72 -11.67 0.73
C SER A 231 -4.98 -12.43 1.03
N THR A 232 -5.29 -13.45 0.22
CA THR A 232 -6.49 -14.26 0.39
C THR A 232 -6.63 -14.77 1.83
N HIS A 233 -5.53 -15.19 2.46
CA HIS A 233 -5.51 -15.65 3.85
C HIS A 233 -5.77 -14.59 4.94
N LYS A 234 -5.72 -13.29 4.61
CA LYS A 234 -5.99 -12.21 5.59
C LYS A 234 -7.48 -11.88 5.68
N SER A 235 -8.18 -11.96 4.55
CA SER A 235 -9.54 -11.44 4.39
C SER A 235 -10.57 -12.53 4.05
N LEU A 236 -10.13 -13.68 3.54
CA LEU A 236 -10.96 -14.80 3.09
C LEU A 236 -10.50 -16.12 3.74
N SER A 237 -11.27 -17.18 3.52
CA SER A 237 -11.00 -18.51 4.08
C SER A 237 -9.90 -19.26 3.30
N ALA A 238 -8.64 -18.87 3.48
CA ALA A 238 -7.49 -19.52 2.86
C ALA A 238 -6.32 -19.73 3.84
N LEU A 239 -5.46 -20.69 3.55
CA LEU A 239 -4.29 -20.99 4.38
C LEU A 239 -3.25 -19.86 4.33
N ARG A 240 -2.51 -19.64 5.41
CA ARG A 240 -1.46 -18.62 5.48
C ARG A 240 -0.48 -18.77 4.30
N GLN A 241 -0.02 -17.65 3.75
CA GLN A 241 0.77 -17.53 2.51
C GLN A 241 -0.04 -17.67 1.20
N ALA A 242 -1.30 -18.09 1.23
CA ALA A 242 -2.16 -18.03 0.04
C ALA A 242 -2.45 -16.58 -0.36
N SER A 243 -2.15 -16.23 -1.62
CA SER A 243 -2.38 -14.91 -2.21
C SER A 243 -2.67 -15.00 -3.71
N MET A 244 -3.19 -13.92 -4.29
CA MET A 244 -3.50 -13.82 -5.71
C MET A 244 -2.97 -12.50 -6.30
N ILE A 245 -2.61 -12.53 -7.59
CA ILE A 245 -2.40 -11.33 -8.42
C ILE A 245 -3.53 -11.29 -9.44
N HIS A 246 -4.19 -10.15 -9.57
CA HIS A 246 -5.22 -9.87 -10.55
C HIS A 246 -4.69 -8.87 -11.57
N VAL A 247 -4.85 -9.17 -12.85
CA VAL A 247 -4.31 -8.37 -13.95
C VAL A 247 -5.45 -7.91 -14.85
N ARG A 248 -5.52 -6.59 -15.05
CA ARG A 248 -6.36 -5.93 -16.05
C ARG A 248 -5.53 -4.87 -16.77
N ASP A 249 -4.79 -5.32 -17.77
CA ASP A 249 -3.86 -4.49 -18.54
C ASP A 249 -4.14 -4.63 -20.03
N GLN A 250 -4.62 -3.55 -20.65
CA GLN A 250 -4.96 -3.50 -22.07
C GLN A 250 -3.77 -3.85 -22.98
N ASP A 251 -2.54 -3.65 -22.51
CA ASP A 251 -1.30 -3.92 -23.23
C ASP A 251 -0.57 -5.16 -22.72
N PHE A 252 -1.19 -5.96 -21.84
CA PHE A 252 -0.54 -7.13 -21.22
C PHE A 252 0.06 -8.06 -22.26
N LYS A 253 -0.71 -8.40 -23.29
CA LYS A 253 -0.31 -9.36 -24.33
C LYS A 253 0.87 -8.86 -25.16
N ALA A 254 0.97 -7.56 -25.39
CA ALA A 254 1.97 -6.96 -26.27
C ALA A 254 3.24 -6.54 -25.52
N LEU A 255 3.10 -6.07 -24.26
CA LEU A 255 4.20 -5.42 -23.54
C LEU A 255 4.64 -6.12 -22.25
N THR A 256 3.77 -6.92 -21.62
CA THR A 256 4.01 -7.36 -20.24
C THR A 256 4.09 -8.88 -20.07
N ARG A 257 3.44 -9.68 -20.92
CA ARG A 257 3.25 -11.12 -20.72
C ARG A 257 4.55 -11.85 -20.39
N ASP A 258 5.57 -11.66 -21.20
CA ASP A 258 6.81 -12.44 -21.09
C ASP A 258 7.61 -12.01 -19.85
N ALA A 259 7.74 -10.70 -19.61
CA ALA A 259 8.37 -10.17 -18.41
C ALA A 259 7.63 -10.59 -17.13
N PHE A 260 6.30 -10.67 -17.18
CA PHE A 260 5.48 -11.15 -16.07
C PHE A 260 5.67 -12.65 -15.82
N GLY A 261 5.74 -13.46 -16.87
CA GLY A 261 6.05 -14.89 -16.77
C GLY A 261 7.39 -15.12 -16.08
N GLU A 262 8.45 -14.45 -16.53
CA GLU A 262 9.77 -14.55 -15.92
C GLU A 262 9.81 -14.05 -14.48
N ALA A 263 9.14 -12.94 -14.18
CA ALA A 263 9.01 -12.46 -12.81
C ALA A 263 8.25 -13.46 -11.93
N PHE A 264 7.17 -14.08 -12.44
CA PHE A 264 6.40 -15.08 -11.71
C PHE A 264 7.25 -16.32 -11.39
N LEU A 265 8.03 -16.81 -12.36
CA LEU A 265 8.96 -17.93 -12.19
C LEU A 265 10.11 -17.60 -11.23
N THR A 266 10.62 -16.36 -11.24
CA THR A 266 11.69 -15.91 -10.34
C THR A 266 11.33 -16.08 -8.86
N HIS A 267 10.06 -15.86 -8.49
CA HIS A 267 9.64 -15.86 -7.09
C HIS A 267 8.81 -17.08 -6.66
N THR A 268 8.36 -17.89 -7.62
CA THR A 268 7.49 -19.04 -7.35
C THR A 268 8.31 -20.31 -7.21
N SER A 269 8.03 -21.11 -6.16
CA SER A 269 8.70 -22.40 -5.95
C SER A 269 8.42 -23.37 -7.10
N THR A 270 9.44 -24.12 -7.53
CA THR A 270 9.28 -25.24 -8.48
C THR A 270 8.48 -26.41 -7.91
N SER A 271 8.26 -26.41 -6.60
CA SER A 271 7.45 -27.39 -5.85
C SER A 271 6.42 -26.65 -4.99
N PRO A 272 5.34 -26.10 -5.59
CA PRO A 272 4.34 -25.33 -4.86
C PRO A 272 3.48 -26.24 -3.96
N ASN A 273 3.03 -25.71 -2.83
CA ASN A 273 2.15 -26.44 -1.93
C ASN A 273 0.72 -26.51 -2.50
N GLN A 274 0.27 -27.71 -2.88
CA GLN A 274 -1.05 -27.96 -3.48
C GLN A 274 -2.21 -27.64 -2.52
N GLN A 275 -2.02 -27.74 -1.20
CA GLN A 275 -3.04 -27.35 -0.23
C GLN A 275 -3.28 -25.84 -0.23
N LEU A 276 -2.22 -25.04 -0.41
CA LEU A 276 -2.36 -23.58 -0.58
C LEU A 276 -3.18 -23.28 -1.83
N LEU A 277 -2.88 -23.93 -2.96
CA LEU A 277 -3.60 -23.76 -4.23
C LEU A 277 -5.07 -24.19 -4.11
N ALA A 278 -5.34 -25.32 -3.47
CA ALA A 278 -6.71 -25.77 -3.21
C ALA A 278 -7.47 -24.78 -2.32
N SER A 279 -6.81 -24.21 -1.30
CA SER A 279 -7.42 -23.20 -0.42
C SER A 279 -7.74 -21.90 -1.16
N LEU A 280 -6.94 -21.53 -2.17
CA LEU A 280 -7.20 -20.38 -3.04
C LEU A 280 -8.46 -20.58 -3.90
N ASP A 281 -8.61 -21.75 -4.52
CA ASP A 281 -9.81 -22.06 -5.30
C ASP A 281 -11.06 -22.19 -4.43
N LEU A 282 -10.93 -22.74 -3.21
CA LEU A 282 -12.02 -22.81 -2.25
C LEU A 282 -12.46 -21.40 -1.79
N ALA A 283 -11.50 -20.53 -1.47
CA ALA A 283 -11.80 -19.15 -1.08
C ALA A 283 -12.50 -18.38 -2.19
N ARG A 284 -12.06 -18.53 -3.45
CA ARG A 284 -12.75 -17.98 -4.62
C ARG A 284 -14.18 -18.50 -4.70
N ARG A 285 -14.38 -19.82 -4.62
CA ARG A 285 -15.72 -20.42 -4.67
C ARG A 285 -16.63 -19.91 -3.56
N GLN A 286 -16.10 -19.71 -2.34
CA GLN A 286 -16.84 -19.12 -1.23
C GLN A 286 -17.30 -17.69 -1.57
N VAL A 287 -16.46 -16.88 -2.20
CA VAL A 287 -16.84 -15.52 -2.65
C VAL A 287 -17.97 -15.58 -3.67
N ASP A 288 -17.89 -16.46 -4.67
CA ASP A 288 -18.92 -16.58 -5.71
C ASP A 288 -20.29 -17.04 -5.18
N ILE A 289 -20.31 -18.01 -4.27
CA ILE A 289 -21.55 -18.67 -3.83
C ILE A 289 -22.15 -17.99 -2.59
N GLU A 290 -21.30 -17.58 -1.65
CA GLU A 290 -21.72 -17.16 -0.30
C GLU A 290 -21.23 -15.75 0.05
N GLY A 291 -20.35 -15.16 -0.77
CA GLY A 291 -19.62 -13.94 -0.44
C GLY A 291 -20.55 -12.76 -0.11
N PHE A 292 -21.64 -12.59 -0.86
CA PHE A 292 -22.57 -11.48 -0.62
C PHE A 292 -23.19 -11.55 0.78
N GLU A 293 -23.71 -12.71 1.19
CA GLU A 293 -24.30 -12.89 2.52
C GLU A 293 -23.23 -12.78 3.61
N LEU A 294 -22.08 -13.44 3.46
CA LEU A 294 -21.01 -13.43 4.47
C LEU A 294 -20.49 -12.01 4.72
N VAL A 295 -20.15 -11.28 3.65
CA VAL A 295 -19.63 -9.91 3.77
C VAL A 295 -20.70 -8.96 4.30
N ARG A 296 -21.96 -9.05 3.82
CA ARG A 296 -23.07 -8.25 4.36
C ARG A 296 -23.28 -8.51 5.85
N HIS A 297 -23.17 -9.76 6.29
CA HIS A 297 -23.33 -10.15 7.68
C HIS A 297 -22.27 -9.49 8.57
N VAL A 298 -21.01 -9.53 8.14
CA VAL A 298 -19.89 -8.89 8.87
C VAL A 298 -20.03 -7.37 8.92
N TYR A 299 -20.44 -6.73 7.82
CA TYR A 299 -20.73 -5.30 7.81
C TYR A 299 -21.81 -4.94 8.84
N ASN A 300 -22.90 -5.71 8.88
CA ASN A 300 -23.96 -5.51 9.86
C ASN A 300 -23.45 -5.68 11.29
N MET A 301 -22.65 -6.71 11.56
CA MET A 301 -22.06 -6.94 12.88
C MET A 301 -21.15 -5.79 13.31
N ALA A 302 -20.31 -5.28 12.40
CA ALA A 302 -19.43 -4.15 12.67
C ALA A 302 -20.24 -2.88 13.00
N LEU A 303 -21.30 -2.59 12.22
CA LEU A 303 -22.18 -1.45 12.47
C LEU A 303 -22.94 -1.57 13.80
N VAL A 304 -23.44 -2.76 14.13
CA VAL A 304 -24.10 -3.01 15.43
C VAL A 304 -23.11 -2.87 16.59
N PHE A 305 -21.89 -3.37 16.45
CA PHE A 305 -20.85 -3.22 17.47
C PHE A 305 -20.51 -1.74 17.70
N ARG A 306 -20.25 -0.97 16.63
CA ARG A 306 -20.06 0.50 16.69
C ARG A 306 -21.20 1.18 17.45
N HIS A 307 -22.43 0.84 17.10
CA HIS A 307 -23.62 1.40 17.75
C HIS A 307 -23.66 1.08 19.25
N ARG A 308 -23.39 -0.17 19.64
CA ARG A 308 -23.44 -0.62 21.04
C ARG A 308 -22.34 0.01 21.89
N VAL A 309 -21.10 0.07 21.41
CA VAL A 309 -19.99 0.74 22.11
C VAL A 309 -20.34 2.19 22.41
N ARG A 310 -20.93 2.90 21.43
CA ARG A 310 -21.34 4.30 21.57
C ARG A 310 -22.52 4.50 22.53
N LYS A 311 -23.48 3.59 22.56
CA LYS A 311 -24.73 3.74 23.36
C LYS A 311 -24.60 3.26 24.79
N ASP A 312 -23.71 2.31 25.06
CA ASP A 312 -23.48 1.85 26.43
C ASP A 312 -22.73 2.93 27.22
N ARG A 313 -23.40 3.49 28.23
CA ARG A 313 -22.88 4.61 29.04
C ARG A 313 -21.57 4.29 29.75
N LEU A 314 -21.35 3.03 30.10
CA LEU A 314 -20.15 2.64 30.82
C LEU A 314 -18.98 2.45 29.85
N ILE A 315 -19.23 1.78 28.72
CA ILE A 315 -18.21 1.59 27.68
C ILE A 315 -17.80 2.93 27.07
N SER A 316 -18.76 3.75 26.64
CA SER A 316 -18.53 5.03 25.95
C SER A 316 -17.80 6.09 26.78
N LYS A 317 -17.73 5.92 28.11
CA LYS A 317 -16.92 6.77 28.98
C LYS A 317 -15.42 6.58 28.74
N TRP A 318 -15.00 5.36 28.42
CA TRP A 318 -13.59 4.96 28.33
C TRP A 318 -13.14 4.64 26.90
N PHE A 319 -14.09 4.20 26.07
CA PHE A 319 -13.82 3.66 24.76
C PHE A 319 -14.68 4.33 23.69
N ARG A 320 -14.09 4.58 22.52
CA ARG A 320 -14.80 5.12 21.36
C ARG A 320 -14.33 4.41 20.10
N ILE A 321 -15.24 4.06 19.19
CA ILE A 321 -14.83 3.68 17.83
C ILE A 321 -14.67 4.96 17.02
N LEU A 322 -13.53 5.12 16.34
CA LEU A 322 -13.31 6.21 15.40
C LEU A 322 -14.18 6.02 14.16
N ASP A 323 -14.81 7.11 13.72
CA ASP A 323 -15.70 7.17 12.56
C ASP A 323 -15.04 7.92 11.39
N GLU A 324 -15.76 8.12 10.30
CA GLU A 324 -15.28 8.76 9.08
C GLU A 324 -14.74 10.16 9.31
N SER A 325 -15.43 11.01 10.10
CA SER A 325 -14.92 12.35 10.41
C SER A 325 -13.60 12.35 11.20
N ASP A 326 -13.29 11.25 11.88
CA ASP A 326 -12.05 11.12 12.64
C ASP A 326 -10.87 10.73 11.74
N LEU A 327 -11.11 9.86 10.76
CA LEU A 327 -10.07 9.25 9.92
C LEU A 327 -9.99 9.82 8.50
N VAL A 328 -11.02 10.55 8.06
CA VAL A 328 -11.11 11.17 6.74
C VAL A 328 -11.51 12.64 6.90
N PRO A 329 -10.54 13.58 6.76
CA PRO A 329 -10.79 15.02 6.80
C PRO A 329 -11.87 15.49 5.81
N ASP A 330 -12.55 16.58 6.17
CA ASP A 330 -13.66 17.17 5.41
C ASP A 330 -13.29 17.50 3.96
N ALA A 331 -12.06 17.93 3.73
CA ALA A 331 -11.53 18.23 2.39
C ALA A 331 -11.60 17.03 1.42
N PHE A 332 -11.70 15.80 1.92
CA PHE A 332 -11.78 14.58 1.13
C PHE A 332 -13.19 13.98 1.04
N ARG A 333 -14.17 14.60 1.73
CA ARG A 333 -15.57 14.14 1.85
C ARG A 333 -16.53 15.13 1.19
N SER A 334 -16.54 15.17 -0.14
CA SER A 334 -17.47 15.97 -0.94
C SER A 334 -18.96 15.75 -0.60
N SER A 335 -19.32 14.54 -0.18
CA SER A 335 -20.66 14.16 0.24
C SER A 335 -21.07 14.79 1.58
N THR A 336 -20.11 15.34 2.33
CA THR A 336 -20.23 15.84 3.72
C THR A 336 -20.60 14.79 4.77
N VAL A 337 -20.73 13.51 4.39
CA VAL A 337 -21.07 12.41 5.31
C VAL A 337 -20.00 12.25 6.37
N SER A 338 -20.37 12.51 7.64
CA SER A 338 -19.43 12.59 8.77
C SER A 338 -19.35 11.34 9.64
N SER A 339 -20.30 10.42 9.49
CA SER A 339 -20.33 9.14 10.22
C SER A 339 -21.41 8.25 9.60
N TYR A 340 -21.31 6.93 9.76
CA TYR A 340 -22.45 5.99 9.58
C TYR A 340 -23.64 6.24 10.54
N ARG A 341 -23.73 7.45 11.11
CA ARG A 341 -24.77 7.90 12.03
C ARG A 341 -26.12 7.77 11.34
N GLN A 342 -26.88 6.86 11.91
CA GLN A 342 -28.32 6.68 11.75
C GLN A 342 -28.66 5.84 10.53
N VAL A 343 -28.90 4.54 10.74
CA VAL A 343 -29.80 3.75 9.91
C VAL A 343 -31.21 4.33 10.06
N ARG A 344 -31.43 5.53 9.51
CA ARG A 344 -32.73 6.16 9.29
C ARG A 344 -32.99 6.16 7.79
N GLN A 345 -34.27 6.23 7.39
CA GLN A 345 -34.63 6.48 6.00
C GLN A 345 -33.91 7.76 5.51
N GLY A 346 -33.10 7.64 4.46
CA GLY A 346 -32.22 8.70 3.94
C GLY A 346 -30.72 8.35 4.00
N ALA A 347 -30.26 7.75 5.10
CA ALA A 347 -28.82 7.54 5.32
C ALA A 347 -28.15 6.52 4.38
N LEU A 348 -28.94 5.63 3.77
CA LEU A 348 -28.44 4.72 2.73
C LEU A 348 -28.12 5.48 1.43
N ALA A 349 -28.88 6.52 1.10
CA ALA A 349 -28.63 7.34 -0.09
C ALA A 349 -27.35 8.17 0.11
N ASP A 350 -27.20 8.80 1.27
CA ASP A 350 -26.01 9.56 1.64
C ASP A 350 -24.76 8.67 1.69
N TRP A 351 -24.88 7.47 2.27
CA TRP A 351 -23.79 6.49 2.28
C TRP A 351 -23.39 6.06 0.87
N ASN A 352 -24.37 5.77 0.01
CA ASN A 352 -24.09 5.44 -1.39
C ASN A 352 -23.46 6.61 -2.15
N GLU A 353 -23.85 7.85 -1.83
CA GLU A 353 -23.22 9.06 -2.36
C GLU A 353 -21.76 9.14 -1.96
N ALA A 354 -21.44 9.06 -0.66
CA ALA A 354 -20.08 9.07 -0.15
C ALA A 354 -19.21 8.00 -0.83
N TRP A 355 -19.70 6.77 -0.93
CA TRP A 355 -18.99 5.67 -1.60
C TRP A 355 -18.80 5.86 -3.11
N ARG A 356 -19.55 6.78 -3.74
CA ARG A 356 -19.42 7.09 -5.17
C ARG A 356 -18.51 8.28 -5.43
N SER A 357 -18.67 9.38 -4.69
CA SER A 357 -18.05 10.68 -5.02
C SER A 357 -16.83 11.02 -4.18
N ASP A 358 -16.78 10.62 -2.91
CA ASP A 358 -15.71 11.03 -2.00
C ASP A 358 -14.35 10.48 -2.44
N GLN A 359 -13.29 11.22 -2.16
CA GLN A 359 -11.94 10.76 -2.46
C GLN A 359 -11.59 9.54 -1.59
N PHE A 360 -11.99 9.59 -0.31
CA PHE A 360 -11.81 8.50 0.63
C PHE A 360 -13.10 8.19 1.38
N VAL A 361 -13.29 6.92 1.71
CA VAL A 361 -14.31 6.46 2.67
C VAL A 361 -13.67 5.54 3.69
N LEU A 362 -14.34 5.29 4.80
CA LEU A 362 -13.92 4.27 5.77
C LEU A 362 -14.55 2.92 5.41
N ASP A 363 -13.85 1.83 5.67
CA ASP A 363 -14.40 0.48 5.70
C ASP A 363 -14.98 0.21 7.10
N PRO A 364 -16.29 -0.05 7.24
CA PRO A 364 -16.91 -0.22 8.56
C PRO A 364 -16.36 -1.43 9.32
N THR A 365 -15.78 -2.41 8.62
CA THR A 365 -15.20 -3.63 9.20
C THR A 365 -13.79 -3.43 9.80
N ARG A 366 -13.23 -2.22 9.66
CA ARG A 366 -11.98 -1.78 10.29
C ARG A 366 -12.33 -0.86 11.44
N LEU A 367 -12.34 -1.39 12.66
CA LEU A 367 -12.79 -0.66 13.84
C LEU A 367 -11.61 -0.23 14.68
N THR A 368 -11.21 1.02 14.53
CA THR A 368 -10.19 1.64 15.37
C THR A 368 -10.83 2.03 16.70
N LEU A 369 -10.59 1.23 17.73
CA LEU A 369 -11.02 1.47 19.10
C LEU A 369 -10.04 2.45 19.75
N PHE A 370 -10.46 3.70 19.88
CA PHE A 370 -9.76 4.72 20.64
C PHE A 370 -9.92 4.46 22.14
N ILE A 371 -8.78 4.45 22.83
CA ILE A 371 -8.65 4.11 24.26
C ILE A 371 -8.03 5.26 25.07
N GLY A 372 -7.85 6.45 24.49
CA GLY A 372 -7.11 7.55 25.13
C GLY A 372 -7.62 7.94 26.51
N ALA A 373 -8.94 7.86 26.76
CA ALA A 373 -9.53 8.17 28.06
C ALA A 373 -9.09 7.21 29.17
N THR A 374 -8.57 6.03 28.85
CA THR A 374 -8.08 5.05 29.83
C THR A 374 -6.74 5.43 30.45
N GLY A 375 -5.97 6.32 29.80
CA GLY A 375 -4.58 6.60 30.18
C GLY A 375 -3.62 5.43 29.97
N MET A 376 -4.06 4.38 29.26
CA MET A 376 -3.24 3.22 28.89
C MET A 376 -2.86 3.33 27.41
N ASN A 377 -1.60 3.07 27.09
CA ASN A 377 -1.16 3.03 25.70
C ASN A 377 -1.69 1.77 24.98
N GLY A 378 -1.70 1.79 23.65
CA GLY A 378 -2.24 0.69 22.84
C GLY A 378 -1.50 -0.64 23.03
N TYR A 379 -0.19 -0.61 23.32
CA TYR A 379 0.60 -1.80 23.59
C TYR A 379 0.15 -2.47 24.88
N ASP A 380 0.08 -1.72 25.98
CA ASP A 380 -0.36 -2.21 27.29
C ASP A 380 -1.80 -2.71 27.25
N PHE A 381 -2.68 -1.98 26.55
CA PHE A 381 -4.07 -2.42 26.40
C PHE A 381 -4.17 -3.73 25.60
N ARG A 382 -3.34 -3.90 24.57
CA ARG A 382 -3.26 -5.17 23.83
C ARG A 382 -2.76 -6.31 24.70
N GLU A 383 -1.58 -6.15 25.28
CA GLU A 383 -0.88 -7.24 25.96
C GLU A 383 -1.57 -7.59 27.28
N LYS A 384 -1.68 -6.62 28.17
CA LYS A 384 -2.09 -6.83 29.57
C LYS A 384 -3.60 -7.02 29.70
N ILE A 385 -4.38 -6.32 28.87
CA ILE A 385 -5.84 -6.39 28.93
C ILE A 385 -6.38 -7.41 27.94
N LEU A 386 -6.22 -7.20 26.64
CA LEU A 386 -6.89 -8.06 25.65
C LEU A 386 -6.29 -9.47 25.63
N MET A 387 -4.97 -9.62 25.54
CA MET A 387 -4.32 -10.91 25.34
C MET A 387 -4.18 -11.71 26.64
N GLU A 388 -3.51 -11.19 27.66
CA GLU A 388 -3.23 -11.92 28.90
C GLU A 388 -4.50 -12.24 29.70
N ARG A 389 -5.42 -11.28 29.82
CA ARG A 389 -6.62 -11.44 30.66
C ARG A 389 -7.80 -12.08 29.92
N PHE A 390 -7.94 -11.85 28.63
CA PHE A 390 -9.12 -12.28 27.87
C PHE A 390 -8.80 -13.15 26.64
N GLY A 391 -7.54 -13.44 26.34
CA GLY A 391 -7.16 -14.28 25.19
C GLY A 391 -7.54 -13.68 23.83
N ILE A 392 -7.72 -12.35 23.73
CA ILE A 392 -8.08 -11.65 22.50
C ILE A 392 -6.81 -11.15 21.82
N GLN A 393 -6.56 -11.65 20.62
CA GLN A 393 -5.47 -11.19 19.77
C GLN A 393 -5.97 -10.10 18.81
N ILE A 394 -5.15 -9.07 18.62
CA ILE A 394 -5.41 -7.97 17.68
C ILE A 394 -4.19 -7.73 16.79
N ASN A 395 -4.43 -7.17 15.60
CA ASN A 395 -3.41 -7.12 14.56
C ASN A 395 -2.51 -5.88 14.66
N LYS A 396 -3.05 -4.73 15.11
CA LYS A 396 -2.34 -3.44 15.12
C LYS A 396 -2.78 -2.59 16.30
N THR A 397 -1.82 -1.85 16.84
CA THR A 397 -1.99 -0.83 17.87
C THR A 397 -1.37 0.47 17.39
N SER A 398 -1.93 1.60 17.84
CA SER A 398 -1.28 2.91 17.85
C SER A 398 -0.96 3.26 19.31
N ILE A 399 -0.47 4.48 19.58
CA ILE A 399 -0.22 4.98 20.93
C ILE A 399 -1.53 4.97 21.75
N ASN A 400 -2.65 5.39 21.16
CA ASN A 400 -3.91 5.59 21.87
C ASN A 400 -5.12 4.86 21.27
N SER A 401 -4.85 3.88 20.40
CA SER A 401 -5.90 3.08 19.79
C SER A 401 -5.46 1.65 19.50
N VAL A 402 -6.45 0.76 19.38
CA VAL A 402 -6.25 -0.61 18.92
C VAL A 402 -7.18 -0.90 17.74
N LEU A 403 -6.69 -1.61 16.73
CA LEU A 403 -7.49 -1.95 15.55
C LEU A 403 -8.10 -3.35 15.68
N LEU A 404 -9.43 -3.39 15.58
CA LEU A 404 -10.21 -4.61 15.50
C LEU A 404 -10.62 -4.82 14.04
N ILE A 405 -10.31 -5.99 13.49
CA ILE A 405 -10.63 -6.34 12.10
C ILE A 405 -11.73 -7.38 12.10
N PHE A 406 -12.86 -7.03 11.51
CA PHE A 406 -13.99 -7.92 11.36
C PHE A 406 -13.88 -8.61 10.00
N THR A 407 -13.55 -9.91 10.01
CA THR A 407 -13.49 -10.74 8.80
C THR A 407 -14.74 -11.60 8.65
N ILE A 408 -14.90 -12.29 7.52
CA ILE A 408 -15.97 -13.27 7.27
C ILE A 408 -16.02 -14.44 8.26
N GLY A 409 -14.96 -14.65 9.06
CA GLY A 409 -14.94 -15.65 10.12
C GLY A 409 -15.47 -15.15 11.48
N VAL A 410 -15.76 -13.85 11.64
CA VAL A 410 -16.22 -13.30 12.91
C VAL A 410 -17.68 -13.70 13.16
N THR A 411 -17.98 -14.13 14.38
CA THR A 411 -19.32 -14.58 14.79
C THR A 411 -19.96 -13.60 15.78
N TRP A 412 -21.30 -13.63 15.91
CA TRP A 412 -22.00 -12.85 16.93
C TRP A 412 -21.49 -13.15 18.35
N SER A 413 -21.11 -14.41 18.63
CA SER A 413 -20.50 -14.80 19.90
C SER A 413 -19.20 -14.04 20.15
N SER A 414 -18.32 -13.90 19.15
CA SER A 414 -17.08 -13.11 19.25
C SER A 414 -17.37 -11.62 19.51
N VAL A 415 -18.38 -11.05 18.82
CA VAL A 415 -18.80 -9.65 19.03
C VAL A 415 -19.36 -9.42 20.42
N HIS A 416 -20.21 -10.32 20.90
CA HIS A 416 -20.78 -10.25 22.25
C HIS A 416 -19.73 -10.44 23.33
N TYR A 417 -18.79 -11.37 23.12
CA TYR A 417 -17.66 -11.55 24.02
C TYR A 417 -16.81 -10.28 24.13
N LEU A 418 -16.48 -9.65 23.00
CA LEU A 418 -15.72 -8.40 23.00
C LEU A 418 -16.47 -7.25 23.70
N LEU A 419 -17.78 -7.12 23.49
CA LEU A 419 -18.60 -6.13 24.21
C LEU A 419 -18.61 -6.37 25.73
N ASP A 420 -18.73 -7.63 26.15
CA ASP A 420 -18.68 -8.00 27.57
C ASP A 420 -17.29 -7.69 28.18
N VAL A 421 -16.22 -7.99 27.44
CA VAL A 421 -14.84 -7.64 27.84
C VAL A 421 -14.68 -6.13 28.02
N LEU A 422 -15.08 -5.32 27.03
CA LEU A 422 -15.01 -3.86 27.13
C LEU A 422 -15.82 -3.34 28.32
N ARG A 423 -16.99 -3.94 28.59
CA ARG A 423 -17.80 -3.59 29.76
C ARG A 423 -17.11 -3.92 31.07
N ARG A 424 -16.53 -5.11 31.21
CA ARG A 424 -15.80 -5.52 32.42
C ARG A 424 -14.61 -4.60 32.68
N VAL A 425 -13.84 -4.29 31.65
CA VAL A 425 -12.71 -3.35 31.76
C VAL A 425 -13.20 -1.96 32.18
N ALA A 426 -14.30 -1.47 31.58
CA ALA A 426 -14.88 -0.19 31.96
C ALA A 426 -15.39 -0.17 33.43
N ILE A 427 -15.95 -1.27 33.94
CA ILE A 427 -16.31 -1.42 35.37
C ILE A 427 -15.07 -1.28 36.25
N ASP A 428 -13.97 -1.96 35.89
CA ASP A 428 -12.73 -1.95 36.67
C ASP A 428 -12.08 -0.56 36.68
N LEU A 429 -12.07 0.13 35.53
CA LEU A 429 -11.61 1.52 35.43
C LEU A 429 -12.45 2.46 36.28
N ASP A 430 -13.79 2.31 36.27
CA ASP A 430 -14.69 3.10 37.12
C ASP A 430 -14.46 2.87 38.62
N ARG A 431 -14.26 1.60 39.02
CA ARG A 431 -13.94 1.27 40.42
C ARG A 431 -12.60 1.86 40.84
N SER A 432 -11.59 1.73 39.99
CA SER A 432 -10.25 2.26 40.24
C SER A 432 -10.29 3.78 40.35
N GLN A 433 -11.00 4.47 39.45
CA GLN A 433 -11.15 5.92 39.48
C GLN A 433 -11.92 6.42 40.73
N LYS A 434 -12.91 5.67 41.21
CA LYS A 434 -13.66 6.02 42.44
C LYS A 434 -12.85 5.82 43.72
N ALA A 435 -11.93 4.85 43.72
CA ALA A 435 -11.04 4.57 44.85
C ALA A 435 -9.74 5.40 44.82
N ALA A 436 -9.48 6.11 43.71
CA ALA A 436 -8.26 6.87 43.48
C ALA A 436 -8.10 8.04 44.46
N SER A 437 -6.88 8.22 44.99
CA SER A 437 -6.52 9.42 45.72
C SER A 437 -6.42 10.64 44.78
N GLY A 438 -6.28 11.84 45.34
CA GLY A 438 -6.03 13.05 44.53
C GLY A 438 -4.76 12.95 43.69
N ALA A 439 -3.71 12.26 44.20
CA ALA A 439 -2.47 12.03 43.48
C ALA A 439 -2.67 11.03 42.31
N ASP A 440 -3.42 9.96 42.54
CA ASP A 440 -3.72 8.95 41.49
C ASP A 440 -4.54 9.56 40.35
N LEU A 441 -5.51 10.43 40.67
CA LEU A 441 -6.29 11.15 39.66
C LEU A 441 -5.43 12.13 38.86
N ALA A 442 -4.46 12.79 39.49
CA ALA A 442 -3.52 13.66 38.81
C ALA A 442 -2.60 12.87 37.87
N LEU A 443 -2.09 11.72 38.32
CA LEU A 443 -1.27 10.82 37.49
C LEU A 443 -2.06 10.29 36.29
N HIS A 444 -3.30 9.85 36.49
CA HIS A 444 -4.15 9.39 35.40
C HIS A 444 -4.41 10.49 34.36
N ARG A 445 -4.70 11.74 34.79
CA ARG A 445 -4.84 12.88 33.87
C ARG A 445 -3.58 13.11 33.05
N ARG A 446 -2.40 13.06 33.69
CA ARG A 446 -1.12 13.18 32.99
C ARG A 446 -0.96 12.08 31.93
N HIS A 447 -1.21 10.82 32.26
CA HIS A 447 -1.12 9.73 31.26
C HIS A 447 -2.11 9.91 30.11
N VAL A 448 -3.32 10.41 30.37
CA VAL A 448 -4.29 10.73 29.31
C VAL A 448 -3.75 11.86 28.43
N GLU A 449 -3.20 12.92 29.00
CA GLU A 449 -2.57 14.02 28.25
C GLU A 449 -1.39 13.53 27.40
N GLU A 450 -0.50 12.69 27.95
CA GLU A 450 0.65 12.10 27.25
C GLU A 450 0.24 11.31 26.00
N ILE A 451 -0.84 10.53 26.07
CA ILE A 451 -1.29 9.69 24.93
C ILE A 451 -2.33 10.36 24.02
N THR A 452 -2.78 11.58 24.33
CA THR A 452 -3.83 12.25 23.51
C THR A 452 -3.46 13.65 23.03
N GLN A 453 -2.56 14.35 23.72
CA GLN A 453 -2.18 15.73 23.43
C GLN A 453 -0.69 15.86 23.17
N ASP A 454 0.15 15.22 23.99
CA ASP A 454 1.62 15.25 23.86
C ASP A 454 2.14 14.08 23.01
N LEU A 455 1.51 13.86 21.86
CA LEU A 455 1.87 12.78 20.93
C LEU A 455 3.11 13.15 20.12
N PRO A 456 3.98 12.18 19.79
CA PRO A 456 5.07 12.41 18.85
C PRO A 456 4.55 12.94 17.52
N HIS A 457 5.30 13.88 16.95
CA HIS A 457 5.09 14.23 15.55
C HIS A 457 5.27 12.98 14.68
N LEU A 458 4.35 12.79 13.75
CA LEU A 458 4.39 11.73 12.76
C LEU A 458 5.42 12.10 11.68
N PRO A 459 6.60 11.44 11.60
CA PRO A 459 7.65 11.87 10.70
C PRO A 459 7.35 11.52 9.23
N ASP A 460 7.49 12.51 8.35
CA ASP A 460 7.53 12.29 6.90
C ASP A 460 8.77 11.50 6.47
N PHE A 461 8.73 10.90 5.28
CA PHE A 461 9.95 10.30 4.73
C PHE A 461 10.92 11.41 4.42
N SER A 462 12.15 11.27 4.91
CA SER A 462 13.21 12.19 4.57
C SER A 462 13.66 12.02 3.13
N GLU A 463 14.35 13.03 2.62
CA GLU A 463 14.96 12.96 1.31
C GLU A 463 16.11 11.94 1.27
N PHE A 464 16.46 11.49 0.06
CA PHE A 464 17.66 10.67 -0.16
C PHE A 464 18.92 11.54 -0.06
N ASP A 465 20.02 10.98 0.43
CA ASP A 465 21.32 11.63 0.36
C ASP A 465 21.79 11.81 -1.09
N LEU A 466 22.59 12.83 -1.38
CA LEU A 466 23.12 13.10 -2.72
C LEU A 466 23.85 11.89 -3.32
N ALA A 467 24.55 11.10 -2.50
CA ALA A 467 25.23 9.89 -2.91
C ALA A 467 24.27 8.83 -3.51
N PHE A 468 22.99 8.90 -3.16
CA PHE A 468 21.95 7.95 -3.58
C PHE A 468 20.80 8.63 -4.32
N ARG A 469 21.04 9.78 -4.95
CA ARG A 469 20.13 10.36 -5.94
C ARG A 469 20.68 10.14 -7.34
N PRO A 470 19.84 9.97 -8.37
CA PRO A 470 20.30 9.92 -9.75
C PRO A 470 20.88 11.26 -10.25
N ASP A 471 20.30 12.38 -9.80
CA ASP A 471 20.80 13.74 -10.00
C ASP A 471 20.48 14.60 -8.76
N ASP A 472 21.11 15.77 -8.63
CA ASP A 472 20.99 16.60 -7.42
C ASP A 472 19.57 17.16 -7.19
N ALA A 473 18.82 17.35 -8.26
CA ALA A 473 17.46 17.90 -8.23
C ALA A 473 16.37 16.83 -8.01
N SER A 474 16.74 15.54 -8.06
CA SER A 474 15.79 14.44 -7.97
C SER A 474 15.12 14.36 -6.60
N SER A 475 13.80 14.18 -6.60
CA SER A 475 12.97 13.87 -5.43
C SER A 475 12.84 12.36 -5.17
N PHE A 476 13.52 11.52 -5.98
CA PHE A 476 13.55 10.07 -5.90
C PHE A 476 14.99 9.57 -5.72
N GLY A 477 15.14 8.33 -5.23
CA GLY A 477 16.46 7.79 -4.85
C GLY A 477 16.81 6.43 -5.44
N ASP A 478 18.12 6.18 -5.55
CA ASP A 478 18.71 4.88 -5.81
C ASP A 478 18.84 4.06 -4.51
N MET A 479 17.70 3.58 -4.03
CA MET A 479 17.61 2.72 -2.85
C MET A 479 18.36 1.39 -3.04
N ARG A 480 18.49 0.90 -4.28
CA ARG A 480 19.19 -0.37 -4.57
C ARG A 480 20.67 -0.23 -4.26
N SER A 481 21.32 0.79 -4.80
CA SER A 481 22.75 1.04 -4.55
C SER A 481 23.02 1.23 -3.07
N ALA A 482 22.18 2.01 -2.37
CA ALA A 482 22.29 2.18 -0.92
C ALA A 482 22.13 0.86 -0.16
N PHE A 483 21.13 0.04 -0.51
CA PHE A 483 20.88 -1.23 0.17
C PHE A 483 22.06 -2.19 0.09
N TYR A 484 22.68 -2.34 -1.08
CA TYR A 484 23.84 -3.23 -1.26
C TYR A 484 25.13 -2.61 -0.72
N ALA A 485 25.31 -1.29 -0.81
CA ALA A 485 26.43 -0.60 -0.18
C ALA A 485 26.44 -0.79 1.34
N GLY A 486 25.25 -0.86 1.96
CA GLY A 486 25.10 -1.11 3.39
C GLY A 486 25.57 -2.50 3.87
N TYR A 487 26.00 -3.38 2.97
CA TYR A 487 26.54 -4.70 3.32
C TYR A 487 28.02 -4.62 3.73
N GLU A 488 28.74 -3.62 3.24
CA GLU A 488 30.16 -3.44 3.56
C GLU A 488 30.31 -2.94 5.00
N GLU A 489 30.99 -3.74 5.83
CA GLU A 489 31.14 -3.43 7.26
C GLU A 489 32.00 -2.19 7.47
N ALA A 490 33.04 -2.01 6.64
CA ALA A 490 33.93 -0.86 6.72
C ALA A 490 33.25 0.48 6.37
N ASP A 491 32.12 0.44 5.65
CA ASP A 491 31.41 1.63 5.17
C ASP A 491 30.28 2.07 6.10
N ARG A 492 29.97 1.30 7.14
CA ARG A 492 28.88 1.60 8.08
C ARG A 492 29.36 1.66 9.53
N GLU A 493 28.64 2.44 10.32
CA GLU A 493 28.78 2.47 11.77
C GLU A 493 27.39 2.32 12.43
N TYR A 494 27.38 1.99 13.71
CA TYR A 494 26.16 1.98 14.51
C TYR A 494 26.11 3.20 15.43
N VAL A 495 24.98 3.88 15.45
CA VAL A 495 24.76 5.10 16.22
C VAL A 495 23.51 4.96 17.08
N GLN A 496 23.70 4.94 18.40
CA GLN A 496 22.63 4.97 19.38
C GLN A 496 21.71 6.18 19.19
N ILE A 497 20.41 6.05 19.42
CA ILE A 497 19.39 7.10 19.16
C ILE A 497 19.77 8.43 19.83
N GLY A 498 20.18 8.40 21.10
CA GLY A 498 20.61 9.61 21.82
C GLY A 498 21.88 10.25 21.25
N LEU A 499 22.81 9.46 20.71
CA LEU A 499 23.99 9.99 20.02
C LEU A 499 23.64 10.52 18.63
N ALA A 500 22.72 9.87 17.91
CA ALA A 500 22.23 10.33 16.61
C ALA A 500 21.60 11.72 16.74
N GLY A 501 20.75 11.92 17.76
CA GLY A 501 20.18 13.24 18.05
C GLY A 501 21.23 14.33 18.29
N ARG A 502 22.32 14.03 19.02
CA ARG A 502 23.44 14.97 19.22
C ARG A 502 24.19 15.27 17.93
N ARG A 503 24.53 14.24 17.13
CA ARG A 503 25.22 14.41 15.84
C ARG A 503 24.40 15.28 14.88
N LEU A 504 23.08 15.07 14.82
CA LEU A 504 22.18 15.92 14.03
C LEU A 504 22.11 17.36 14.56
N ALA A 505 22.15 17.57 15.88
CA ALA A 505 22.18 18.90 16.47
C ALA A 505 23.51 19.65 16.18
N GLU A 506 24.61 18.92 16.02
CA GLU A 506 25.92 19.43 15.58
C GLU A 506 26.01 19.67 14.06
N GLY A 507 24.95 19.39 13.29
CA GLY A 507 24.93 19.55 11.83
C GLY A 507 25.57 18.40 11.05
N LYS A 508 25.79 17.23 11.68
CA LYS A 508 26.31 16.05 10.98
C LYS A 508 25.19 15.29 10.29
N THR A 509 25.38 14.99 9.01
CA THR A 509 24.48 14.14 8.22
C THR A 509 24.60 12.68 8.64
N LEU A 510 23.47 12.01 8.82
CA LEU A 510 23.40 10.56 9.05
C LEU A 510 22.53 9.97 7.95
N VAL A 511 22.96 8.88 7.33
CA VAL A 511 22.26 8.24 6.20
C VAL A 511 22.03 6.78 6.52
N SER A 512 20.79 6.31 6.45
CA SER A 512 20.44 4.93 6.80
C SER A 512 21.04 3.94 5.80
N THR A 513 21.59 2.83 6.30
CA THR A 513 22.05 1.71 5.45
C THR A 513 20.98 0.62 5.30
N THR A 514 19.99 0.61 6.18
CA THR A 514 18.97 -0.44 6.29
C THR A 514 17.57 0.14 6.29
N PHE A 515 16.58 -0.72 6.04
CA PHE A 515 15.19 -0.40 6.35
C PHE A 515 15.00 -0.33 7.87
N VAL A 516 14.48 0.78 8.39
CA VAL A 516 14.06 0.88 9.80
C VAL A 516 12.55 0.81 9.85
N VAL A 517 12.02 -0.32 10.35
CA VAL A 517 10.58 -0.64 10.28
C VAL A 517 10.06 -1.01 11.68
N PRO A 518 9.38 -0.08 12.37
CA PRO A 518 8.66 -0.38 13.60
C PRO A 518 7.50 -1.37 13.36
N TYR A 519 7.35 -2.35 14.24
CA TYR A 519 6.29 -3.36 14.14
C TYR A 519 5.52 -3.52 15.47
N PRO A 520 4.17 -3.37 15.46
CA PRO A 520 3.32 -2.86 14.36
C PRO A 520 3.56 -1.34 14.10
N PRO A 521 3.18 -0.78 12.93
CA PRO A 521 2.35 -1.36 11.86
C PRO A 521 3.09 -2.05 10.70
N GLY A 522 4.43 -1.97 10.64
CA GLY A 522 5.21 -2.70 9.62
C GLY A 522 5.44 -1.98 8.29
N PHE A 523 5.34 -0.65 8.26
CA PHE A 523 5.87 0.20 7.18
C PHE A 523 7.16 0.91 7.66
N PRO A 524 8.12 1.19 6.77
CA PRO A 524 9.38 1.83 7.15
C PRO A 524 9.16 3.26 7.63
N VAL A 525 10.05 3.73 8.51
CA VAL A 525 10.27 5.16 8.79
C VAL A 525 11.55 5.68 8.16
N LEU A 526 12.46 4.76 7.80
CA LEU A 526 13.65 5.02 7.00
C LEU A 526 13.86 3.87 6.02
N VAL A 527 14.31 4.21 4.82
CA VAL A 527 14.83 3.25 3.85
C VAL A 527 16.33 3.48 3.62
N PRO A 528 17.07 2.49 3.09
CA PRO A 528 18.48 2.67 2.74
C PRO A 528 18.68 3.89 1.82
N GLY A 529 19.67 4.72 2.15
CA GLY A 529 20.03 5.92 1.40
C GLY A 529 19.31 7.19 1.80
N GLN A 530 18.32 7.12 2.71
CA GLN A 530 17.64 8.29 3.25
C GLN A 530 18.38 8.94 4.41
N LEU A 531 18.23 10.26 4.53
CA LEU A 531 18.74 11.04 5.64
C LEU A 531 18.00 10.69 6.94
N VAL A 532 18.69 10.57 8.06
CA VAL A 532 18.04 10.44 9.37
C VAL A 532 17.66 11.83 9.86
N SER A 533 16.36 12.09 10.00
CA SER A 533 15.86 13.40 10.47
C SER A 533 15.69 13.46 11.99
N LYS A 534 15.56 14.68 12.53
CA LYS A 534 15.31 14.89 13.98
C LYS A 534 13.96 14.32 14.40
N GLU A 535 12.96 14.47 13.54
CA GLU A 535 11.60 13.99 13.72
C GLU A 535 11.58 12.46 13.79
N ILE A 536 12.36 11.79 12.93
CA ILE A 536 12.51 10.33 12.93
C ILE A 536 13.19 9.86 14.22
N ILE A 537 14.26 10.52 14.67
CA ILE A 537 14.93 10.19 15.93
C ILE A 537 13.98 10.38 17.11
N TYR A 538 13.22 11.47 17.15
CA TYR A 538 12.24 11.73 18.19
C TYR A 538 11.14 10.68 18.21
N PHE A 539 10.60 10.34 17.03
CA PHE A 539 9.59 9.28 16.89
C PHE A 539 10.12 7.93 17.36
N LEU A 540 11.31 7.51 16.93
CA LEU A 540 11.94 6.26 17.36
C LEU A 540 12.23 6.23 18.87
N ALA A 541 12.61 7.36 19.46
CA ALA A 541 12.86 7.47 20.90
C ALA A 541 11.58 7.31 21.75
N GLN A 542 10.42 7.65 21.19
CA GLN A 542 9.12 7.58 21.86
C GLN A 542 8.32 6.32 21.51
N LEU A 543 8.79 5.53 20.56
CA LEU A 543 8.13 4.30 20.16
C LEU A 543 8.25 3.23 21.25
N ASP A 544 7.13 2.90 21.87
CA ASP A 544 7.00 1.78 22.80
C ASP A 544 6.78 0.45 22.04
N VAL A 545 7.62 0.17 21.04
CA VAL A 545 7.61 -1.10 20.29
C VAL A 545 8.88 -1.90 20.57
N LYS A 546 8.70 -3.18 20.90
CA LYS A 546 9.83 -4.11 21.14
C LYS A 546 10.50 -4.59 19.86
N GLU A 547 9.79 -4.52 18.73
CA GLU A 547 10.26 -5.04 17.45
C GLU A 547 10.40 -3.88 16.44
N ILE A 548 11.64 -3.52 16.15
CA ILE A 548 11.99 -2.58 15.08
C ILE A 548 12.99 -3.29 14.16
N HIS A 549 12.58 -3.65 12.94
CA HIS A 549 13.49 -4.28 11.99
C HIS A 549 14.52 -3.24 11.52
N GLY A 550 15.79 -3.65 11.41
CA GLY A 550 16.91 -2.77 11.03
C GLY A 550 17.42 -1.84 12.14
N TYR A 551 16.92 -1.99 13.36
CA TYR A 551 17.45 -1.33 14.55
C TYR A 551 17.97 -2.39 15.54
N ASN A 552 19.16 -2.16 16.10
CA ASN A 552 19.71 -3.00 17.16
C ASN A 552 19.70 -2.19 18.46
N PRO A 553 19.00 -2.63 19.54
CA PRO A 553 18.96 -1.87 20.79
C PRO A 553 20.33 -1.62 21.44
N ASP A 554 21.28 -2.56 21.31
CA ASP A 554 22.61 -2.49 21.92
C ASP A 554 23.59 -1.64 21.09
N LEU A 555 23.43 -1.64 19.76
CA LEU A 555 24.33 -0.91 18.85
C LEU A 555 23.76 0.43 18.36
N GLY A 556 22.46 0.48 18.08
CA GLY A 556 21.73 1.62 17.54
C GLY A 556 21.32 1.45 16.08
N LEU A 557 21.17 2.60 15.40
CA LEU A 557 20.87 2.69 13.97
C LEU A 557 22.12 2.41 13.14
N SER A 558 21.99 1.63 12.07
CA SER A 558 23.08 1.40 11.12
C SER A 558 23.12 2.49 10.06
N VAL A 559 24.18 3.30 10.04
CA VAL A 559 24.33 4.47 9.16
C VAL A 559 25.64 4.42 8.40
N PHE A 560 25.70 5.06 7.23
CA PHE A 560 26.94 5.17 6.46
C PHE A 560 27.96 6.06 7.18
N THR A 561 29.24 5.70 7.07
CA THR A 561 30.34 6.58 7.47
C THR A 561 30.46 7.75 6.49
N GLN A 562 30.98 8.88 6.95
CA GLN A 562 31.19 10.06 6.09
C GLN A 562 32.14 9.78 4.92
N ALA A 563 33.16 8.95 5.16
CA ALA A 563 34.11 8.56 4.11
C ALA A 563 33.45 7.72 3.01
N ALA A 564 32.53 6.82 3.40
CA ALA A 564 31.75 6.03 2.44
C ALA A 564 30.83 6.91 1.59
N LEU A 565 30.09 7.84 2.21
CA LEU A 565 29.21 8.77 1.50
C LEU A 565 29.97 9.61 0.48
N ALA A 566 31.08 10.23 0.89
CA ALA A 566 31.90 11.04 -0.02
C ALA A 566 32.44 10.21 -1.21
N ARG A 567 32.84 8.96 -0.97
CA ARG A 567 33.30 8.05 -2.03
C ARG A 567 32.17 7.66 -2.99
N MET A 568 30.97 7.40 -2.47
CA MET A 568 29.79 7.03 -3.27
C MET A 568 29.27 8.21 -4.09
N GLU A 569 29.24 9.40 -3.52
CA GLU A 569 28.90 10.64 -4.23
C GLU A 569 29.89 10.92 -5.37
N ALA A 570 31.20 10.78 -5.11
CA ALA A 570 32.23 10.93 -6.14
C ALA A 570 32.05 9.91 -7.28
N ALA A 571 31.74 8.65 -6.94
CA ALA A 571 31.46 7.61 -7.94
C ALA A 571 30.22 7.94 -8.78
N ARG A 572 29.13 8.39 -8.15
CA ARG A 572 27.93 8.87 -8.83
C ARG A 572 28.25 10.00 -9.81
N ASN A 573 28.99 11.01 -9.36
CA ASN A 573 29.38 12.16 -10.18
C ASN A 573 30.23 11.76 -11.39
N ALA A 574 31.13 10.81 -11.21
CA ALA A 574 31.92 10.26 -12.30
C ALA A 574 31.04 9.55 -13.35
N VAL A 575 30.08 8.73 -12.91
CA VAL A 575 29.13 8.04 -13.81
C VAL A 575 28.25 9.05 -14.56
N ALA A 576 27.73 10.07 -13.88
CA ALA A 576 26.93 11.12 -14.52
C ALA A 576 27.73 11.87 -15.60
N THR A 577 29.01 12.15 -15.34
CA THR A 577 29.91 12.82 -16.29
C THR A 577 30.21 11.95 -17.52
N VAL A 578 30.43 10.65 -17.33
CA VAL A 578 30.70 9.69 -18.42
C VAL A 578 29.44 9.38 -19.22
N GLY A 579 28.28 9.27 -18.57
CA GLY A 579 26.98 9.03 -19.21
C GLY A 579 26.55 10.17 -20.14
N ALA A 580 26.87 11.42 -19.80
CA ALA A 580 26.65 12.57 -20.68
C ALA A 580 27.53 12.56 -21.95
N ALA A 581 28.61 11.76 -21.98
CA ALA A 581 29.53 11.66 -23.12
C ALA A 581 29.19 10.51 -24.08
N LEU A 582 28.26 9.61 -23.73
CA LEU A 582 27.81 8.50 -24.58
C LEU A 582 26.43 8.84 -25.20
N PRO A 583 26.21 8.60 -26.49
CA PRO A 583 24.89 8.78 -27.09
C PRO A 583 23.88 7.85 -26.41
N ALA A 584 22.69 8.36 -26.09
CA ALA A 584 21.62 7.56 -25.52
C ALA A 584 21.30 6.39 -26.45
N PHE A 585 21.33 5.16 -25.92
CA PHE A 585 20.93 3.97 -26.66
C PHE A 585 19.40 3.97 -26.80
N GLU A 586 18.90 4.62 -27.84
CA GLU A 586 17.47 4.57 -28.20
C GLU A 586 17.17 3.27 -28.95
N VAL A 587 16.46 2.36 -28.29
CA VAL A 587 15.77 1.27 -28.99
C VAL A 587 14.44 1.84 -29.53
N PRO A 588 14.15 1.73 -30.83
CA PRO A 588 12.90 2.24 -31.40
C PRO A 588 11.68 1.63 -30.68
N ARG A 589 10.80 2.50 -30.17
CA ARG A 589 9.59 2.11 -29.42
C ARG A 589 8.40 1.77 -30.32
N ASP A 590 8.60 1.75 -31.64
CA ASP A 590 7.53 1.62 -32.62
C ASP A 590 7.66 0.31 -33.41
N ALA A 591 6.73 -0.62 -33.19
CA ALA A 591 6.66 -1.87 -33.94
C ALA A 591 6.35 -1.65 -35.43
N SER A 592 5.86 -0.45 -35.81
CA SER A 592 5.60 -0.11 -37.21
C SER A 592 6.88 0.15 -38.02
N ALA A 593 7.98 0.54 -37.35
CA ALA A 593 9.27 0.80 -38.01
C ALA A 593 10.05 -0.48 -38.36
N LEU A 594 9.65 -1.64 -37.83
CA LEU A 594 10.26 -2.95 -38.12
C LEU A 594 9.68 -3.63 -39.38
N ASN A 595 8.62 -3.06 -39.98
CA ASN A 595 8.01 -3.56 -41.21
C ASN A 595 8.49 -2.80 -42.47
N GLY A 596 9.74 -2.33 -42.46
CA GLY A 596 10.43 -1.93 -43.69
C GLY A 596 10.85 -3.18 -44.46
N THR A 597 10.15 -3.46 -45.55
CA THR A 597 10.50 -4.42 -46.62
C THR A 597 12.01 -4.57 -46.84
N VAL A 598 12.60 -5.65 -46.30
CA VAL A 598 13.89 -6.17 -46.72
C VAL A 598 13.63 -7.55 -47.30
N ASN A 599 13.70 -7.64 -48.63
CA ASN A 599 13.62 -8.89 -49.37
C ASN A 599 14.69 -9.87 -48.89
N GLY A 600 14.26 -11.06 -48.46
CA GLY A 600 15.09 -12.13 -47.90
C GLY A 600 15.85 -12.96 -48.93
N ASP A 601 16.56 -12.33 -49.87
CA ASP A 601 17.32 -13.03 -50.92
C ASP A 601 18.85 -12.86 -50.82
N SER A 602 19.38 -12.17 -49.81
CA SER A 602 20.83 -11.87 -49.71
C SER A 602 21.61 -12.58 -48.59
N VAL A 603 20.97 -13.47 -47.81
CA VAL A 603 21.61 -14.12 -46.63
C VAL A 603 22.05 -15.58 -46.90
N LEU A 604 21.97 -16.07 -48.14
CA LEU A 604 22.35 -17.45 -48.50
C LEU A 604 23.54 -17.57 -49.47
N GLN A 605 24.50 -16.63 -49.42
CA GLN A 605 25.72 -16.71 -50.26
C GLN A 605 27.06 -16.53 -49.53
N GLY A 606 27.10 -16.74 -48.21
CA GLY A 606 28.33 -16.53 -47.41
C GLY A 606 28.90 -17.74 -46.66
N VAL A 607 28.40 -18.96 -46.89
CA VAL A 607 28.83 -20.16 -46.11
C VAL A 607 29.12 -21.37 -47.02
N ALA A 608 29.74 -21.13 -48.18
CA ALA A 608 30.14 -22.21 -49.10
C ALA A 608 31.56 -22.03 -49.70
N GLU A 609 32.42 -21.26 -49.04
CA GLU A 609 33.85 -21.18 -49.33
C GLU A 609 34.65 -21.21 -48.02
N ASP A 610 34.66 -22.38 -47.36
CA ASP A 610 35.71 -22.84 -46.42
C ASP A 610 35.34 -24.24 -45.88
N ALA A 611 35.26 -25.22 -46.79
CA ALA A 611 35.26 -26.66 -46.49
C ALA A 611 35.85 -27.46 -47.66
#